data_AF-A0A6A6ZB93-F1
#
_entry.id   AF-A0A6A6ZB93-F1
#
_cell.length_a   1.000
_cell.length_b   1.000
_cell.length_c   1.000
_cell.angle_alpha   90.00
_cell.angle_beta   90.00
_cell.angle_gamma   90.00
#
_symmetry.space_group_name_H-M   'P 1'
#
loop_
_entity.id
_entity.type
_entity.pdbx_description
1 polymer ?
#
loop_
_entity_poly.entity_id
_entity_poly.type
_entity_poly.pdbx_seq_one_letter_code
_entity_poly.pdbx_strand_id
1 'polypeptide(L)'
;KAQSQQYLTPDEEKAMVKFLLLMSSFGHPVRIKYIPSLAFSIARRRSTTAIKPIKPPGKNWARAFERRHKELKARKVRAIDWKRHENNIYPKI
;
A
#
# COMPACT_ATOMS: atom_id res chain seq x y z
N LYS A 1 -11.54 20.04 -5.43
CA LYS A 1 -10.22 20.10 -4.75
C LYS A 1 -9.19 19.40 -5.63
N ALA A 2 -8.10 20.09 -5.96
CA ALA A 2 -7.17 19.81 -7.05
C ALA A 2 -6.66 18.36 -7.07
N GLN A 3 -7.16 17.56 -8.02
CA GLN A 3 -6.57 16.25 -8.37
C GLN A 3 -5.10 16.41 -8.80
N SER A 4 -4.71 17.60 -9.28
CA SER A 4 -3.33 17.95 -9.67
C SER A 4 -2.34 18.12 -8.52
N GLN A 5 -2.77 18.07 -7.25
CA GLN A 5 -1.88 18.11 -6.08
C GLN A 5 -1.65 16.73 -5.44
N GLN A 6 -2.15 15.66 -6.06
CA GLN A 6 -1.90 14.31 -5.57
C GLN A 6 -0.48 13.86 -5.92
N TYR A 7 0.13 13.15 -4.97
CA TYR A 7 1.50 12.64 -5.09
C TYR A 7 1.64 11.59 -6.20
N LEU A 8 0.62 10.74 -6.33
CA LEU A 8 0.47 9.73 -7.38
C LEU A 8 -0.52 10.23 -8.44
N THR A 9 -0.36 9.76 -9.68
CA THR A 9 -1.41 9.94 -10.70
C THR A 9 -2.65 9.12 -10.33
N PRO A 10 -3.84 9.46 -10.86
CA PRO A 10 -5.05 8.67 -10.62
C PRO A 10 -4.90 7.18 -10.97
N ASP A 11 -4.16 6.86 -12.04
CA ASP A 11 -3.93 5.48 -12.47
C ASP A 11 -2.97 4.74 -11.53
N GLU A 12 -1.89 5.40 -11.09
CA GLU A 12 -0.98 4.87 -10.07
C GLU A 12 -1.70 4.61 -8.75
N GLU A 13 -2.56 5.55 -8.34
CA GLU A 13 -3.34 5.44 -7.12
C GLU A 13 -4.32 4.25 -7.21
N LYS A 14 -4.99 4.07 -8.35
CA LYS A 14 -5.89 2.94 -8.61
C LYS A 14 -5.14 1.60 -8.62
N ALA A 15 -3.96 1.53 -9.24
CA ALA A 15 -3.13 0.33 -9.25
C ALA A 15 -2.66 -0.04 -7.84
N MET A 16 -2.24 0.96 -7.06
CA MET A 16 -1.83 0.76 -5.67
C MET A 16 -2.98 0.25 -4.79
N VAL A 17 -4.19 0.78 -4.95
CA VAL A 17 -5.39 0.27 -4.24
C VAL A 17 -5.66 -1.19 -4.61
N LYS A 18 -5.65 -1.55 -5.90
CA LYS A 18 -5.84 -2.94 -6.35
C LYS A 18 -4.81 -3.88 -5.74
N PHE A 19 -3.54 -3.49 -5.71
CA PHE A 19 -2.49 -4.27 -5.08
C PHE A 19 -2.75 -4.49 -3.58
N LEU A 20 -3.13 -3.44 -2.85
CA LEU A 20 -3.45 -3.55 -1.42
C LEU A 20 -4.66 -4.46 -1.14
N LEU A 21 -5.68 -4.39 -2.00
CA LEU A 21 -6.84 -5.27 -1.93
C LEU A 21 -6.48 -6.74 -2.19
N LEU A 22 -5.61 -6.99 -3.18
CA LEU A 22 -5.10 -8.32 -3.52
C LEU A 22 -4.28 -8.92 -2.38
N MET A 23 -3.36 -8.15 -1.82
CA MET A 23 -2.56 -8.56 -0.66
C MET A 23 -3.45 -8.91 0.54
N SER A 24 -4.53 -8.15 0.76
CA SER A 24 -5.51 -8.48 1.78
C SER A 24 -6.29 -9.77 1.48
N SER A 25 -6.69 -10.03 0.23
CA SER A 25 -7.35 -11.30 -0.11
C SER A 25 -6.43 -12.51 0.08
N PHE A 26 -5.12 -12.34 -0.10
CA PHE A 26 -4.13 -13.38 0.22
C PHE A 26 -3.93 -13.57 1.73
N GLY A 27 -4.53 -12.74 2.58
CA GLY A 27 -4.37 -12.82 4.03
C GLY A 27 -3.13 -12.11 4.55
N HIS A 28 -2.50 -11.27 3.72
CA HIS A 28 -1.33 -10.47 4.08
C HIS A 28 -1.65 -8.97 3.96
N PRO A 29 -2.49 -8.41 4.86
CA PRO A 29 -2.84 -7.00 4.82
C PRO A 29 -1.59 -6.13 5.04
N VAL A 30 -1.34 -5.21 4.11
CA VAL A 30 -0.20 -4.28 4.17
C VAL A 30 -0.42 -3.24 5.26
N ARG A 31 0.54 -3.11 6.19
CA ARG A 31 0.48 -2.13 7.29
C ARG A 31 0.61 -0.70 6.76
N ILE A 32 -0.10 0.24 7.40
CA ILE A 32 -0.14 1.66 6.99
C ILE A 32 1.25 2.32 6.90
N LYS A 33 2.21 1.88 7.72
CA LYS A 33 3.58 2.40 7.72
C LYS A 33 4.35 2.16 6.41
N TYR A 34 3.97 1.12 5.65
CA TYR A 34 4.61 0.79 4.38
C TYR A 34 3.96 1.48 3.17
N ILE A 35 2.75 2.02 3.32
CA ILE A 35 2.01 2.71 2.26
C ILE A 35 2.80 3.90 1.68
N PRO A 36 3.42 4.80 2.48
CA PRO A 36 4.28 5.87 1.95
C PRO A 36 5.47 5.35 1.16
N SER A 37 6.10 4.26 1.62
CA SER A 37 7.27 3.69 0.95
C SER A 37 6.90 3.09 -0.40
N LEU A 38 5.77 2.38 -0.50
CA LEU A 38 5.24 1.86 -1.76
C LEU A 38 4.92 3.00 -2.75
N ALA A 39 4.25 4.06 -2.27
CA ALA A 39 3.95 5.23 -3.09
C ALA A 39 5.24 5.94 -3.57
N PHE A 40 6.26 6.04 -2.70
CA PHE A 40 7.56 6.57 -3.07
C PHE A 40 8.26 5.72 -4.14
N SER A 41 8.19 4.39 -4.03
CA SER A 41 8.76 3.49 -5.05
C SER A 41 8.10 3.66 -6.42
N ILE A 42 6.77 3.80 -6.47
CA ILE A 42 6.02 4.07 -7.71
C ILE A 42 6.44 5.42 -8.28
N ALA A 43 6.41 6.47 -7.45
CA ALA A 43 6.77 7.82 -7.88
C ALA A 43 8.23 7.87 -8.38
N ARG A 44 9.16 7.20 -7.70
CA ARG A 44 10.58 7.08 -8.12
C ARG A 44 10.72 6.43 -9.50
N ARG A 45 9.97 5.36 -9.79
CA ARG A 45 9.96 4.72 -11.13
C ARG A 45 9.36 5.62 -12.21
N ARG A 46 8.41 6.49 -11.87
CA ARG A 46 7.94 7.53 -12.80
C ARG A 46 9.03 8.59 -13.05
N SER A 47 9.77 8.98 -12.02
CA SER A 47 10.88 9.93 -12.14
C SER A 47 12.12 9.42 -12.86
N THR A 48 12.32 8.12 -13.02
CA THR A 48 13.38 7.68 -13.95
C THR A 48 13.09 8.12 -15.39
N THR A 49 11.82 8.36 -15.72
CA THR A 49 11.39 8.96 -17.00
C THR A 49 11.41 10.50 -16.96
N ALA A 50 11.35 11.11 -15.78
CA ALA A 50 11.33 12.56 -15.59
C ALA A 50 12.48 13.00 -14.69
N ILE A 51 13.48 13.67 -15.26
CA ILE A 51 14.82 14.08 -14.74
C ILE A 51 14.86 14.63 -13.29
N LYS A 52 13.71 14.97 -12.68
CA LYS A 52 13.63 15.58 -11.35
C LYS A 52 13.58 14.55 -10.21
N PRO A 53 14.37 14.75 -9.13
CA PRO A 53 14.27 13.94 -7.92
C PRO A 53 12.93 14.17 -7.23
N ILE A 54 12.30 13.08 -6.77
CA ILE A 54 11.02 13.12 -6.06
C ILE A 54 11.25 13.05 -4.56
N LYS A 55 10.58 13.94 -3.82
CA LYS A 55 10.55 13.94 -2.36
C LYS A 55 9.66 12.80 -1.86
N PRO A 56 9.93 12.20 -0.68
CA PRO A 56 9.03 11.22 -0.09
C PRO A 56 7.66 11.84 0.26
N PRO A 57 6.59 11.02 0.32
CA PRO A 57 5.28 11.50 0.73
C PRO A 57 5.32 11.99 2.19
N GLY A 58 4.65 13.11 2.46
CA GLY A 58 4.64 13.72 3.80
C GLY A 58 3.95 12.86 4.88
N LYS A 59 4.20 13.18 6.16
CA LYS A 59 3.71 12.43 7.34
C LYS A 59 2.21 12.11 7.32
N ASN A 60 1.38 13.05 6.87
CA ASN A 60 -0.08 12.90 6.83
C ASN A 60 -0.61 12.26 5.55
N TRP A 61 0.26 11.94 4.59
CA TRP A 61 -0.15 11.46 3.27
C TRP A 61 -0.84 10.10 3.33
N ALA A 62 -0.30 9.14 4.10
CA ALA A 62 -0.92 7.82 4.25
C ALA A 62 -2.33 7.89 4.85
N ARG A 63 -2.52 8.76 5.85
CA ARG A 63 -3.84 8.97 6.47
C ARG A 63 -4.82 9.65 5.51
N ALA A 64 -4.33 10.60 4.70
CA ALA A 64 -5.13 11.22 3.65
C ALA A 64 -5.51 10.22 2.54
N PHE A 65 -4.59 9.34 2.13
CA PHE A 65 -4.82 8.26 1.16
C PHE A 65 -5.88 7.28 1.67
N GLU A 66 -5.78 6.84 2.91
CA GLU A 66 -6.80 5.97 3.53
C GLU A 66 -8.18 6.64 3.60
N ARG A 67 -8.24 7.95 3.88
CA ARG A 67 -9.51 8.68 3.89
C ARG A 67 -10.16 8.76 2.51
N ARG A 68 -9.38 8.75 1.42
CA ARG A 68 -9.89 8.67 0.04
C ARG A 68 -10.42 7.29 -0.30
N HIS A 69 -9.77 6.23 0.20
CA HIS A 69 -10.06 4.83 -0.13
C HIS A 69 -10.61 4.07 1.07
N LYS A 70 -11.90 4.29 1.38
CA LYS A 70 -12.59 3.65 2.52
C LYS A 70 -12.56 2.12 2.47
N GLU A 71 -12.48 1.55 1.27
CA GLU A 71 -12.37 0.10 1.02
C GLU A 71 -11.16 -0.54 1.71
N LEU A 72 -10.05 0.21 1.84
CA LEU A 72 -8.83 -0.28 2.48
C LEU A 72 -8.95 -0.37 4.00
N LYS A 73 -9.82 0.45 4.61
CA LYS A 73 -10.03 0.48 6.06
C LYS A 73 -10.69 -0.81 6.56
N ALA A 74 -11.64 -1.35 5.79
CA ALA A 74 -12.37 -2.57 6.14
C ALA A 74 -11.50 -3.85 6.16
N ARG A 75 -10.32 -3.79 5.53
CA ARG A 75 -9.45 -4.96 5.28
C ARG A 75 -8.16 -5.01 6.11
N LYS A 76 -7.86 -3.96 6.89
CA LYS A 76 -6.67 -3.89 7.77
C LYS A 76 -6.78 -4.74 9.04
N VAL A 77 -7.98 -4.92 9.57
CA VAL A 77 -8.21 -5.50 10.91
C VAL A 77 -8.58 -6.97 10.81
N ARG A 78 -7.72 -7.77 10.17
CA ARG A 78 -7.85 -9.23 10.27
C ARG A 78 -6.57 -9.76 10.89
N ALA A 79 -6.71 -10.39 12.05
CA ALA A 79 -5.68 -11.30 12.53
C ALA A 79 -5.44 -12.35 11.45
N ILE A 80 -4.18 -12.70 11.23
CA ILE A 80 -3.87 -13.86 10.38
C ILE A 80 -4.49 -15.06 11.08
N ASP A 81 -5.32 -15.81 10.36
CA ASP A 81 -5.99 -17.00 10.91
C ASP A 81 -4.92 -17.98 11.44
N TRP A 82 -5.03 -18.31 12.73
CA TRP A 82 -4.10 -19.19 13.44
C TRP A 82 -3.92 -20.53 12.73
N LYS A 83 -4.98 -21.04 12.09
CA LYS A 83 -4.97 -22.30 11.30
C LYS A 83 -3.97 -22.30 10.15
N ARG A 84 -3.50 -21.13 9.68
CA ARG A 84 -2.46 -21.03 8.64
C ARG A 84 -1.05 -21.28 9.17
N HIS A 85 -0.84 -21.14 10.48
CA HIS A 85 0.48 -21.23 11.09
C HIS A 85 0.88 -22.67 11.43
N GLU A 86 -0.10 -23.57 11.59
CA GLU A 86 0.12 -24.98 11.95
C GLU A 86 0.55 -25.84 10.76
N ASN A 87 0.10 -25.52 9.54
CA ASN A 87 0.32 -26.36 8.35
C ASN A 87 1.78 -26.46 7.87
N ASN A 88 2.70 -25.65 8.40
CA ASN A 88 4.12 -25.64 7.99
C ASN A 88 5.08 -25.97 9.16
N ILE A 89 4.57 -26.48 10.27
CA ILE A 89 5.40 -26.93 11.40
C ILE A 89 5.80 -28.38 11.12
N TYR A 90 6.89 -28.56 10.37
CA TYR A 90 7.53 -29.87 10.24
C TYR A 90 8.43 -30.12 11.47
N PRO A 91 8.50 -31.36 11.98
CA PRO A 91 9.50 -31.70 12.98
C PRO A 91 10.90 -31.41 12.40
N LYS A 92 11.75 -30.76 13.20
CA LYS A 92 13.17 -30.62 12.84
C LYS A 92 13.79 -32.02 12.86
N ILE A 93 14.36 -32.43 11.72
CA ILE A 93 15.24 -33.60 11.61
C ILE A 93 16.60 -33.23 12.19
#